data_AF-A0A9E7R2G0-F1
#
_entry.id   AF-A0A9E7R2G0-F1
#
_cell.length_a   1.000
_cell.length_b   1.000
_cell.length_c   1.000
_cell.angle_alpha   90.00
_cell.angle_beta   90.00
_cell.angle_gamma   90.00
#
_symmetry.space_group_name_H-M   'P 1'
#
loop_
_entity.id
_entity.type
_entity.pdbx_description
1 polymer ?
#
loop_
_entity_poly.entity_id
_entity_poly.type
_entity_poly.pdbx_seq_one_letter_code
_entity_poly.pdbx_strand_id
1 'polypeptide(L)'
;MSALVRSRTVPVRPRLALAGLLALVGVFAATLAAGNAARMGQPPATVLPFAGVVAAWGLPALVAYRLVATATVWAAVARVAPRRRTAALAGLGVGWLCWTAWQLWLLLALT
;
A
#
# COMPACT_ATOMS: atom_id res chain seq x y z
N MET A 1 27.78 -23.47 -32.89
CA MET A 1 26.67 -22.53 -32.67
C MET A 1 25.82 -23.03 -31.52
N SER A 2 26.01 -22.51 -30.30
CA SER A 2 25.05 -22.68 -29.19
C SER A 2 25.03 -21.39 -28.39
N ALA A 3 23.85 -20.78 -28.36
CA ALA A 3 23.58 -19.48 -27.77
C ALA A 3 23.87 -19.50 -26.26
N LEU A 4 24.85 -18.71 -25.83
CA LEU A 4 25.03 -18.32 -24.44
C LEU A 4 23.75 -17.60 -23.99
N VAL A 5 22.91 -18.31 -23.24
CA VAL A 5 21.83 -17.74 -22.44
C VAL A 5 22.49 -16.84 -21.40
N ARG A 6 22.73 -15.57 -21.76
CA ARG A 6 23.05 -14.52 -20.79
C ARG A 6 21.85 -14.42 -19.87
N SER A 7 21.93 -15.05 -18.71
CA SER A 7 21.11 -14.71 -17.56
C SER A 7 21.34 -13.22 -17.31
N ARG A 8 20.40 -12.39 -17.78
CA ARG A 8 20.33 -11.00 -17.35
C ARG A 8 19.98 -11.07 -15.87
N THR A 9 20.99 -11.03 -15.02
CA THR A 9 20.83 -10.65 -13.62
C THR A 9 20.17 -9.28 -13.65
N VAL A 10 18.85 -9.26 -13.47
CA VAL A 10 18.11 -8.01 -13.30
C VAL A 10 18.73 -7.37 -12.05
N PRO A 11 19.40 -6.21 -12.16
CA PRO A 11 19.92 -5.56 -10.97
C PRO A 11 18.71 -5.20 -10.11
N VAL A 12 18.46 -5.99 -9.06
CA VAL A 12 17.48 -5.68 -8.03
C VAL A 12 17.96 -4.38 -7.42
N ARG A 13 17.32 -3.27 -7.78
CA ARG A 13 17.66 -1.97 -7.19
C ARG A 13 17.21 -2.05 -5.74
N PRO A 14 18.11 -2.13 -4.75
CA PRO A 14 17.74 -2.38 -3.35
C PRO A 14 16.77 -1.31 -2.83
N ARG A 15 16.91 -0.07 -3.33
CA ARG A 15 15.98 1.03 -3.04
C ARG A 15 14.55 0.78 -3.51
N LEU A 16 14.36 0.09 -4.63
CA LEU A 16 13.04 -0.25 -5.16
C LEU A 16 12.42 -1.44 -4.41
N ALA A 17 13.23 -2.44 -4.05
CA ALA A 17 12.80 -3.54 -3.20
C ALA A 17 12.36 -3.02 -1.82
N LEU A 18 13.15 -2.14 -1.19
CA LEU A 18 12.81 -1.52 0.09
C LEU A 18 11.54 -0.67 0.01
N ALA A 19 11.41 0.17 -1.02
CA ALA A 19 10.21 0.98 -1.22
C ALA A 19 8.96 0.11 -1.47
N GLY A 20 9.09 -0.99 -2.21
CA GLY A 20 8.01 -1.96 -2.42
C GLY A 20 7.62 -2.67 -1.13
N LEU A 21 8.59 -3.11 -0.33
CA LEU A 21 8.33 -3.73 0.96
C LEU A 21 7.63 -2.76 1.92
N LEU A 22 8.08 -1.50 1.98
CA LEU A 22 7.44 -0.48 2.81
C LEU A 22 5.99 -0.22 2.38
N ALA A 23 5.71 -0.17 1.08
CA ALA A 23 4.36 -0.03 0.56
C ALA A 23 3.47 -1.22 0.92
N LEU A 24 3.97 -2.46 0.79
CA LEU A 24 3.24 -3.67 1.17
C LEU A 24 2.94 -3.71 2.66
N VAL A 25 3.93 -3.41 3.50
CA VAL A 25 3.76 -3.37 4.96
C VAL A 25 2.75 -2.29 5.34
N GLY A 26 2.80 -1.11 4.74
CA GLY A 26 1.82 -0.05 4.96
C GLY A 26 0.39 -0.48 4.58
N VAL A 27 0.21 -1.08 3.40
CA VAL A 27 -1.11 -1.57 2.95
C VAL A 27 -1.64 -2.65 3.89
N PHE A 28 -0.79 -3.58 4.32
CA PHE A 28 -1.17 -4.64 5.24
C PHE A 28 -1.58 -4.09 6.61
N ALA A 29 -0.76 -3.20 7.19
CA ALA A 29 -1.02 -2.57 8.47
C ALA A 29 -2.33 -1.77 8.46
N ALA A 30 -2.58 -1.00 7.40
CA ALA A 30 -3.83 -0.26 7.23
C ALA A 30 -5.04 -1.19 7.13
N THR A 31 -4.87 -2.41 6.62
CA THR A 31 -5.96 -3.39 6.42
C THR A 31 -6.30 -4.05 7.74
N LEU A 32 -5.29 -4.38 8.54
CA LEU A 32 -5.49 -4.83 9.91
C LEU A 32 -6.21 -3.78 10.76
N ALA A 33 -5.82 -2.49 10.68
CA ALA A 33 -6.51 -1.44 11.43
C ALA A 33 -7.98 -1.27 11.01
N ALA A 34 -8.27 -1.36 9.71
CA ALA A 34 -9.65 -1.38 9.21
C ALA A 34 -10.45 -2.59 9.71
N GLY A 35 -9.82 -3.77 9.75
CA GLY A 35 -10.43 -4.97 10.32
C GLY A 35 -10.71 -4.85 11.82
N ASN A 36 -9.80 -4.24 12.59
CA ASN A 36 -10.00 -3.99 14.01
C ASN A 36 -11.14 -2.98 14.25
N ALA A 37 -11.21 -1.90 13.48
CA ALA A 37 -12.33 -0.96 13.55
C ALA A 37 -13.68 -1.67 13.35
N ALA A 38 -13.76 -2.49 12.30
CA ALA A 38 -14.97 -3.27 12.00
C ALA A 38 -15.35 -4.23 13.13
N ARG A 39 -14.37 -4.88 13.77
CA ARG A 39 -14.61 -5.75 14.95
C ARG A 39 -15.11 -4.99 16.17
N MET A 40 -14.71 -3.72 16.33
CA MET A 40 -15.17 -2.83 17.40
C MET A 40 -16.52 -2.15 17.07
N GLY A 41 -17.15 -2.49 15.95
CA GLY A 41 -18.41 -1.85 15.50
C GLY A 41 -18.22 -0.41 15.00
N GLN A 42 -16.99 0.03 14.81
CA GLN A 42 -16.66 1.37 14.33
C GLN A 42 -16.44 1.37 12.80
N PRO A 43 -16.89 2.41 12.08
CA PRO A 43 -16.61 2.52 10.66
C PRO A 43 -15.10 2.68 10.43
N PRO A 44 -14.47 1.88 9.54
CA PRO A 44 -13.06 2.02 9.25
C PRO A 44 -12.80 3.39 8.58
N ALA A 45 -11.86 4.16 9.12
CA ALA A 45 -11.45 5.41 8.50
C ALA A 45 -10.61 5.13 7.25
N THR A 46 -11.05 5.61 6.09
CA THR A 46 -10.39 5.34 4.81
C THR A 46 -10.09 6.61 4.03
N VAL A 47 -8.85 6.77 3.57
CA VAL A 47 -8.46 7.89 2.68
C VAL A 47 -8.91 7.69 1.24
N LEU A 48 -9.13 6.43 0.84
CA LEU A 48 -9.50 6.12 -0.55
C LEU A 48 -11.01 6.31 -0.75
N PRO A 49 -11.43 6.86 -1.90
CA PRO A 49 -12.85 6.99 -2.22
C PRO A 49 -13.50 5.61 -2.28
N PHE A 50 -14.78 5.51 -1.91
CA PHE A 50 -15.54 4.25 -1.92
C PHE A 50 -15.00 3.11 -1.06
N ALA A 51 -13.94 3.31 -0.27
CA ALA A 51 -13.35 2.23 0.50
C ALA A 51 -14.28 1.71 1.61
N GLY A 52 -15.28 2.49 2.06
CA GLY A 52 -16.37 1.98 2.89
C GLY A 52 -17.26 0.95 2.18
N VAL A 53 -17.56 1.15 0.90
CA VAL A 53 -18.32 0.19 0.07
C VAL A 53 -17.47 -1.06 -0.19
N VAL A 54 -16.19 -0.88 -0.52
CA VAL A 54 -15.26 -2.00 -0.73
C VAL A 54 -15.02 -2.79 0.56
N ALA A 55 -14.97 -2.12 1.72
CA ALA A 55 -14.84 -2.78 3.01
C ALA A 55 -16.04 -3.68 3.31
N ALA A 56 -17.25 -3.35 2.82
CA ALA A 56 -18.42 -4.22 2.92
C ALA A 56 -18.28 -5.53 2.13
N TRP A 57 -17.41 -5.57 1.11
CA TRP A 57 -17.07 -6.80 0.37
C TRP A 57 -15.99 -7.64 1.06
N GLY A 58 -15.48 -7.15 2.19
CA GLY A 58 -14.52 -7.86 3.04
C GLY A 58 -13.08 -7.35 2.92
N LEU A 59 -12.24 -7.81 3.87
CA LEU A 59 -10.83 -7.41 3.97
C LEU A 59 -10.01 -7.72 2.69
N PRO A 60 -10.16 -8.86 2.01
CA PRO A 60 -9.40 -9.14 0.79
C PRO A 60 -9.68 -8.12 -0.33
N ALA A 61 -10.94 -7.68 -0.48
CA ALA A 61 -11.32 -6.65 -1.44
C ALA A 61 -10.68 -5.31 -1.11
N LEU A 62 -10.61 -4.96 0.18
CA LEU A 62 -9.96 -3.74 0.64
C LEU A 62 -8.43 -3.76 0.40
N VAL A 63 -7.78 -4.92 0.59
CA VAL A 63 -6.36 -5.10 0.24
C VAL A 63 -6.15 -4.89 -1.25
N ALA A 64 -6.94 -5.55 -2.09
CA ALA A 64 -6.85 -5.43 -3.54
C ALA A 64 -7.03 -3.97 -3.98
N TYR A 65 -8.00 -3.27 -3.40
CA TYR A 65 -8.27 -1.87 -3.71
C TYR A 65 -7.09 -0.94 -3.37
N ARG A 66 -6.45 -1.16 -2.21
CA ARG A 66 -5.26 -0.39 -1.80
C ARG A 66 -4.04 -0.69 -2.66
N LEU A 67 -3.86 -1.94 -3.07
CA LEU A 67 -2.80 -2.32 -4.01
C LEU A 67 -3.03 -1.67 -5.38
N VAL A 68 -4.25 -1.69 -5.90
CA VAL A 68 -4.61 -1.01 -7.16
C VAL A 68 -4.33 0.47 -7.04
N ALA A 69 -4.80 1.15 -5.98
CA ALA A 69 -4.54 2.58 -5.78
C ALA A 69 -3.04 2.89 -5.74
N THR A 70 -2.25 2.09 -5.00
CA THR A 70 -0.80 2.24 -4.90
C THR A 70 -0.12 2.03 -6.27
N ALA A 71 -0.57 1.04 -7.03
CA ALA A 71 -0.07 0.75 -8.37
C ALA A 71 -0.42 1.86 -9.38
N THR A 72 -1.63 2.42 -9.30
CA THR A 72 -2.07 3.54 -10.16
C THR A 72 -1.23 4.78 -9.89
N VAL A 73 -0.99 5.13 -8.62
CA VAL A 73 -0.12 6.27 -8.28
C VAL A 73 1.30 6.02 -8.77
N TRP A 74 1.84 4.82 -8.56
CA TRP A 74 3.17 4.48 -9.06
C TRP A 74 3.25 4.58 -10.60
N ALA A 75 2.25 4.07 -11.33
CA ALA A 75 2.19 4.13 -12.78
C ALA A 75 2.06 5.59 -13.29
N ALA A 76 1.25 6.41 -12.63
CA ALA A 76 1.12 7.83 -12.94
C ALA A 76 2.45 8.58 -12.73
N VAL A 77 3.12 8.35 -11.59
CA VAL A 77 4.42 8.95 -11.30
C VAL A 77 5.49 8.43 -12.24
N ALA A 78 5.45 7.16 -12.64
CA ALA A 78 6.38 6.61 -13.62
C ALA A 78 6.27 7.30 -14.98
N ARG A 79 5.07 7.77 -15.36
CA ARG A 79 4.84 8.53 -16.60
C ARG A 79 5.26 10.00 -16.49
N VAL A 80 4.93 10.67 -15.38
CA VAL A 80 5.14 12.13 -15.22
C VAL A 80 6.54 12.46 -14.70
N ALA A 81 7.07 11.66 -13.77
CA ALA A 81 8.33 11.93 -13.07
C ALA A 81 9.10 10.63 -12.78
N PRO A 82 9.64 9.94 -13.82
CA PRO A 82 10.25 8.62 -13.69
C PRO A 82 11.42 8.56 -12.70
N ARG A 83 12.13 9.66 -12.49
CA ARG A 83 13.21 9.78 -11.50
C ARG A 83 12.70 9.73 -10.05
N ARG A 84 11.44 10.10 -9.79
CA ARG A 84 10.82 10.17 -8.45
C ARG A 84 10.01 8.92 -8.08
N ARG A 85 9.85 7.95 -8.99
CA ARG A 85 9.02 6.74 -8.79
C ARG A 85 9.30 5.97 -7.50
N THR A 86 10.57 5.84 -7.11
CA THR A 86 10.97 5.10 -5.90
C THR A 86 10.64 5.88 -4.63
N ALA A 87 10.86 7.21 -4.66
CA ALA A 87 10.52 8.08 -3.55
C ALA A 87 9.00 8.19 -3.37
N ALA A 88 8.24 8.21 -4.46
CA ALA A 88 6.78 8.18 -4.41
C ALA A 88 6.26 6.87 -3.81
N LEU A 89 6.81 5.71 -4.21
CA LEU A 89 6.41 4.42 -3.63
C LEU A 89 6.73 4.33 -2.13
N ALA A 90 7.91 4.81 -1.72
CA ALA A 90 8.26 4.90 -0.31
C ALA A 90 7.33 5.86 0.44
N GLY A 91 7.04 7.03 -0.13
CA GLY A 91 6.09 7.99 0.43
C GLY A 91 4.68 7.44 0.60
N LEU A 92 4.19 6.63 -0.35
CA LEU A 92 2.93 5.91 -0.21
C LEU A 92 2.97 4.92 0.95
N GLY A 93 4.06 4.14 1.08
CA GLY A 93 4.24 3.23 2.20
C GLY A 93 4.23 3.94 3.56
N VAL A 94 4.98 5.05 3.68
CA VAL A 94 4.96 5.89 4.89
C VAL A 94 3.56 6.46 5.14
N GLY A 95 2.90 6.98 4.11
CA GLY A 95 1.55 7.52 4.22
C GLY A 95 0.55 6.49 4.75
N TRP A 96 0.60 5.25 4.24
CA TRP A 96 -0.20 4.14 4.75
C TRP A 96 0.09 3.82 6.22
N LEU A 97 1.35 3.84 6.64
CA LEU A 97 1.74 3.62 8.03
C LEU A 97 1.26 4.74 8.96
N CYS A 98 1.45 6.00 8.58
CA CYS A 98 0.95 7.15 9.34
C CYS A 98 -0.57 7.10 9.48
N TRP A 99 -1.28 6.76 8.40
CA TRP A 99 -2.73 6.57 8.44
C TRP A 99 -3.14 5.46 9.41
N THR A 100 -2.43 4.33 9.36
CA THR A 100 -2.66 3.21 10.27
C THR A 100 -2.48 3.61 11.73
N ALA A 101 -1.39 4.32 12.04
CA ALA A 101 -1.11 4.80 13.38
C ALA A 101 -2.20 5.76 13.88
N TRP A 102 -2.65 6.69 13.04
CA TRP A 102 -3.74 7.60 13.36
C TRP A 102 -5.06 6.85 13.60
N GLN A 103 -5.40 5.89 12.74
CA GLN A 103 -6.62 5.08 12.91
C GLN A 103 -6.58 4.25 14.20
N LEU A 104 -5.43 3.66 14.54
CA LEU A 104 -5.27 2.94 15.80
C LEU A 104 -5.38 3.87 17.01
N TRP A 105 -4.80 5.07 16.95
CA TRP A 105 -4.95 6.08 18.00
C TRP A 105 -6.41 6.47 18.18
N LEU A 106 -7.18 6.67 17.10
CA LEU A 106 -8.61 6.92 17.18
C LEU A 106 -9.37 5.77 17.84
N LEU A 107 -9.06 4.52 17.48
CA LEU A 107 -9.73 3.36 18.09
C LEU A 107 -9.41 3.27 19.59
N LEU A 108 -8.15 3.49 19.99
CA LEU A 108 -7.75 3.52 21.40
C LEU A 108 -8.40 4.66 22.18
N ALA A 109 -8.68 5.79 21.55
CA ALA A 109 -9.38 6.91 22.20
C ALA A 109 -10.89 6.65 22.38
N LEU A 110 -11.45 5.67 21.67
CA LEU A 110 -12.88 5.31 21.70
C LEU A 110 -13.17 4.08 22.57
N THR A 111 -12.14 3.38 23.05
CA THR A 111 -12.23 2.23 23.97
C THR A 111 -11.92 2.66 25.40
#